data_AF-A0ABC9AU78-F1
#
_entry.id   AF-A0ABC9AU78-F1
#
_cell.length_a   1.000
_cell.length_b   1.000
_cell.length_c   1.000
_cell.angle_alpha   90.00
_cell.angle_beta   90.00
_cell.angle_gamma   90.00
#
_symmetry.space_group_name_H-M   'P 1'
#
loop_
_entity.id
_entity.type
_entity.pdbx_description
1 polymer ?
#
loop_
_entity_poly.entity_id
_entity_poly.type
_entity_poly.pdbx_seq_one_letter_code
_entity_poly.pdbx_strand_id
1 'polypeptide(L)'
;MSDPRPLLRRILRLATAFAVAACACFSGPVSGIRKDIGFIEPIMCRSTVQGRHLISDDNGNTPVPLSCLDCFHRDRFSCQGCKLDLQCCNSYEYCVSCCLNPSKTKKEDVLKLKVAKPVTAGTYTNVFDFCMGRCRHSSASVVHENAYAGDFHHCFSVQQNSSGSVESSSVSKLLGINVIVGRPGESCSLVCKVRGQSCVPSRLSVLNKCEILQKYMRCKSGCFRSLGPDQPAEVVDEAPTSLNPGACLYMQMDERLTCDGSHQHTRRLCPCA
;
A
#
# COMPACT_ATOMS: atom_id res chain seq x y z
N MET A 1 32.05 16.27 -104.04
CA MET A 1 32.02 16.81 -102.66
C MET A 1 30.58 16.74 -102.19
N SER A 2 30.18 15.61 -101.61
CA SER A 2 28.80 15.32 -101.23
C SER A 2 28.82 14.42 -100.00
N ASP A 3 28.46 15.03 -98.88
CA ASP A 3 28.53 14.53 -97.51
C ASP A 3 27.27 13.67 -97.19
N PRO A 4 27.38 12.37 -96.92
CA PRO A 4 26.21 11.51 -96.70
C PRO A 4 25.80 11.53 -95.23
N ARG A 5 25.10 12.58 -94.80
CA ARG A 5 24.37 12.60 -93.52
C ARG A 5 22.89 12.20 -93.69
N PRO A 6 22.55 10.91 -93.88
CA PRO A 6 21.20 10.48 -93.50
C PRO A 6 21.12 9.12 -92.76
N LEU A 7 22.24 8.50 -92.39
CA LEU A 7 22.24 7.17 -91.73
C LEU A 7 22.38 7.20 -90.21
N LEU A 8 22.82 8.32 -89.61
CA LEU A 8 22.96 8.43 -88.15
C LEU A 8 21.68 8.86 -87.43
N ARG A 9 20.66 9.33 -88.16
CA ARG A 9 19.39 9.84 -87.58
C ARG A 9 18.29 8.79 -87.42
N ARG A 10 18.43 7.61 -88.05
CA ARG A 10 17.48 6.49 -87.92
C ARG A 10 17.87 5.47 -86.84
N ILE A 11 19.14 5.36 -86.47
CA ILE A 11 19.59 4.48 -85.38
C ILE A 11 19.27 5.09 -84.00
N LEU A 12 19.23 6.42 -83.89
CA LEU A 12 18.93 7.11 -82.63
C LEU A 12 17.42 7.17 -82.27
N ARG A 13 16.51 6.71 -83.14
CA ARG A 13 15.05 6.71 -82.88
C ARG A 13 14.45 5.32 -82.62
N LEU A 14 15.23 4.25 -82.74
CA LEU A 14 14.80 2.89 -82.39
C LEU A 14 15.32 2.44 -81.01
N ALA A 15 16.29 3.15 -80.42
CA ALA A 15 16.68 2.93 -79.02
C ALA A 15 15.76 3.64 -78.00
N THR A 16 14.89 4.55 -78.44
CA THR A 16 13.98 5.31 -77.56
C THR A 16 12.57 4.72 -77.45
N ALA A 17 12.24 3.68 -78.22
CA ALA A 17 10.92 3.02 -78.16
C ALA A 17 10.91 1.70 -77.37
N PHE A 18 12.07 1.19 -76.92
CA PHE A 18 12.16 0.05 -75.99
C PHE A 18 12.44 0.44 -74.54
N ALA A 19 12.56 1.75 -74.24
CA ALA A 19 12.75 2.26 -72.89
C ALA A 19 11.46 2.80 -72.24
N VAL A 20 10.29 2.66 -72.89
CA VAL A 20 9.00 3.19 -72.38
C VAL A 20 8.01 2.07 -72.00
N ALA A 21 8.32 0.80 -72.27
CA ALA A 21 7.46 -0.36 -71.92
C ALA A 21 8.08 -1.28 -70.84
N ALA A 22 9.00 -0.76 -70.02
CA ALA A 22 9.51 -1.43 -68.82
C ALA A 22 9.35 -0.56 -67.56
N CYS A 23 8.42 0.41 -67.59
CA CYS A 23 8.14 1.32 -66.49
C CYS A 23 6.89 0.94 -65.69
N ALA A 24 6.46 -0.33 -65.75
CA ALA A 24 5.20 -0.80 -65.13
C ALA A 24 5.35 -1.96 -64.13
N CYS A 25 6.57 -2.37 -63.74
CA CYS A 25 6.76 -3.49 -62.79
C CYS A 25 7.91 -3.33 -61.78
N PHE A 26 8.38 -2.10 -61.53
CA PHE A 26 9.18 -1.87 -60.33
C PHE A 26 8.32 -1.14 -59.31
N SER A 27 7.85 -1.90 -58.33
CA SER A 27 7.46 -1.38 -57.03
C SER A 27 8.55 -0.41 -56.61
N GLY A 28 8.29 0.90 -56.68
CA GLY A 28 9.20 1.88 -56.12
C GLY A 28 9.51 1.47 -54.68
N PRO A 29 10.70 1.78 -54.15
CA PRO A 29 10.89 1.66 -52.72
C PRO A 29 9.84 2.61 -52.11
N VAL A 30 8.75 2.03 -51.60
CA VAL A 30 7.85 2.73 -50.71
C VAL A 30 8.72 3.01 -49.51
N SER A 31 9.35 4.18 -49.52
CA SER A 31 9.83 4.82 -48.31
C SER A 31 8.58 5.24 -47.56
N GLY A 32 7.87 4.25 -47.04
CA GLY A 32 7.03 4.45 -45.89
C GLY A 32 8.02 4.91 -44.83
N ILE A 33 7.95 6.21 -44.52
CA ILE A 33 8.49 6.74 -43.29
C ILE A 33 7.78 5.92 -42.20
N ARG A 34 8.36 4.78 -41.81
CA ARG A 34 8.09 4.19 -40.51
C ARG A 34 8.59 5.25 -39.55
N LYS A 35 7.65 6.09 -39.11
CA LYS A 35 7.77 6.83 -37.86
C LYS A 35 8.31 5.84 -36.83
N ASP A 36 9.51 6.15 -36.37
CA ASP A 36 10.09 5.58 -35.16
C ASP A 36 10.36 4.06 -35.23
N ILE A 37 11.42 3.65 -35.94
CA ILE A 37 12.38 2.76 -35.26
C ILE A 37 13.13 3.66 -34.26
N GLY A 38 12.40 4.01 -33.20
CA GLY A 38 13.07 4.19 -31.92
C GLY A 38 13.69 2.83 -31.67
N PHE A 39 15.02 2.76 -31.65
CA PHE A 39 15.63 1.86 -30.71
C PHE A 39 14.92 2.17 -29.40
N ILE A 40 14.04 1.26 -28.96
CA ILE A 40 13.53 1.29 -27.61
C ILE A 40 14.81 1.16 -26.80
N GLU A 41 15.37 2.29 -26.36
CA GLU A 41 16.39 2.28 -25.33
C GLU A 41 15.80 1.36 -24.27
N PRO A 42 16.49 0.25 -23.92
CA PRO A 42 15.94 -0.67 -22.95
C PRO A 42 15.60 0.19 -21.75
N ILE A 43 14.32 0.22 -21.37
CA ILE A 43 13.89 0.94 -20.19
C ILE A 43 14.59 0.22 -19.06
N MET A 44 15.73 0.77 -18.64
CA MET A 44 16.59 0.20 -17.61
C MET A 44 15.88 0.44 -16.28
N CYS A 45 14.91 -0.42 -15.97
CA CYS A 45 14.22 -0.40 -14.70
C CYS A 45 15.19 -0.81 -13.61
N ARG A 46 15.28 0.01 -12.56
CA ARG A 46 16.11 -0.30 -11.40
C ARG A 46 15.31 -1.24 -10.51
N SER A 47 15.92 -2.32 -10.04
CA SER A 47 15.20 -3.37 -9.33
C SER A 47 15.82 -3.74 -7.98
N THR A 48 15.03 -4.39 -7.13
CA THR A 48 15.47 -4.98 -5.88
C THR A 48 16.34 -6.20 -6.13
N VAL A 49 17.66 -6.01 -6.22
CA VAL A 49 18.65 -7.08 -6.51
C VAL A 49 18.81 -8.10 -5.34
N GLN A 50 17.95 -8.04 -4.31
CA GLN A 50 18.11 -8.83 -3.09
C GLN A 50 17.24 -10.09 -3.04
N GLY A 51 16.16 -10.18 -3.82
CA GLY A 51 15.27 -11.34 -3.84
C GLY A 51 15.79 -12.50 -4.70
N ARG A 52 15.59 -13.75 -4.24
CA ARG A 52 16.00 -14.98 -4.98
C ARG A 52 15.07 -15.35 -6.14
N HIS A 53 13.78 -15.00 -6.05
CA HIS A 53 12.73 -15.44 -6.98
C HIS A 53 11.70 -14.35 -7.35
N LEU A 54 11.54 -13.34 -6.50
CA LEU A 54 10.63 -12.21 -6.68
C LEU A 54 11.49 -10.94 -6.67
N ILE A 55 11.25 -10.06 -7.62
CA ILE A 55 11.96 -8.79 -7.80
C ILE A 55 10.90 -7.72 -8.05
N SER A 56 11.02 -6.57 -7.39
CA SER A 56 10.26 -5.35 -7.63
C SER A 56 11.10 -4.36 -8.42
N ASP A 57 10.51 -3.74 -9.44
CA ASP A 57 11.13 -2.59 -10.12
C ASP A 57 10.75 -1.25 -9.48
N ASP A 58 11.39 -0.18 -9.95
CA ASP A 58 11.17 1.22 -9.57
C ASP A 58 9.81 1.77 -10.02
N ASN A 59 9.11 1.05 -10.90
CA ASN A 59 7.72 1.31 -11.29
C ASN A 59 6.68 0.58 -10.42
N GLY A 60 7.15 -0.25 -9.47
CA GLY A 60 6.34 -1.01 -8.52
C GLY A 60 5.75 -2.31 -9.08
N ASN A 61 6.25 -2.85 -10.18
CA ASN A 61 5.82 -4.14 -10.71
C ASN A 61 6.42 -5.30 -9.92
N THR A 62 5.61 -6.32 -9.59
CA THR A 62 6.06 -7.59 -9.00
C THR A 62 5.29 -8.78 -9.60
N PRO A 63 5.93 -9.95 -9.84
CA PRO A 63 7.37 -10.22 -9.95
C PRO A 63 7.97 -9.65 -11.24
N VAL A 64 9.26 -9.31 -11.28
CA VAL A 64 9.99 -8.96 -12.51
C VAL A 64 10.89 -10.15 -12.92
N PRO A 65 10.74 -10.76 -14.10
CA PRO A 65 11.74 -11.65 -14.67
C PRO A 65 13.01 -10.83 -14.96
N LEU A 66 14.18 -11.44 -14.84
CA LEU A 66 15.52 -10.82 -14.98
C LEU A 66 15.75 -9.96 -16.26
N SER A 67 14.82 -9.95 -17.22
CA SER A 67 14.81 -9.13 -18.43
C SER A 67 13.48 -8.36 -18.57
N CYS A 68 13.44 -7.09 -18.16
CA CYS A 68 12.26 -6.21 -18.34
C CYS A 68 12.19 -5.69 -19.79
N LEU A 69 11.74 -6.55 -20.71
CA LEU A 69 11.28 -6.11 -22.04
C LEU A 69 9.77 -5.93 -22.12
N ASP A 70 9.01 -6.45 -21.15
CA ASP A 70 7.54 -6.44 -21.21
C ASP A 70 6.92 -6.21 -19.82
N CYS A 71 7.04 -4.97 -19.35
CA CYS A 71 6.56 -4.51 -18.04
C CYS A 71 5.13 -3.89 -18.12
N PHE A 72 4.37 -4.18 -19.20
CA PHE A 72 3.06 -3.57 -19.50
C PHE A 72 1.84 -4.29 -18.91
N HIS A 73 1.96 -5.54 -18.44
CA HIS A 73 0.84 -6.36 -17.94
C HIS A 73 1.07 -6.93 -16.53
N ARG A 74 1.54 -6.11 -15.58
CA ARG A 74 1.76 -6.56 -14.18
C ARG A 74 0.97 -5.75 -13.16
N ASP A 75 0.69 -6.40 -12.04
CA ASP A 75 0.06 -5.80 -10.87
C ASP A 75 1.01 -4.76 -10.26
N ARG A 76 0.87 -3.52 -10.74
CA ARG A 76 1.59 -2.37 -10.21
C ARG A 76 1.17 -2.09 -8.78
N PHE A 77 2.17 -1.86 -7.93
CA PHE A 77 1.98 -1.52 -6.54
C PHE A 77 1.20 -2.58 -5.74
N SER A 78 1.41 -3.86 -6.08
CA SER A 78 0.78 -4.98 -5.39
C SER A 78 1.15 -5.00 -3.91
N CYS A 79 0.13 -5.00 -3.06
CA CYS A 79 0.24 -5.12 -1.62
C CYS A 79 -0.11 -6.55 -1.14
N GLN A 80 0.02 -7.56 -2.01
CA GLN A 80 -0.28 -8.93 -1.65
C GLN A 80 0.66 -9.38 -0.51
N GLY A 81 0.09 -9.89 0.59
CA GLY A 81 0.89 -10.23 1.79
C GLY A 81 1.30 -9.02 2.65
N CYS A 82 0.67 -7.85 2.47
CA CYS A 82 0.83 -6.69 3.33
C CYS A 82 -0.39 -6.49 4.24
N LYS A 83 -0.15 -6.21 5.52
CA LYS A 83 -1.16 -5.70 6.45
C LYS A 83 -1.16 -4.17 6.38
N LEU A 84 -2.13 -3.60 5.68
CA LEU A 84 -2.20 -2.15 5.43
C LEU A 84 -2.33 -1.31 6.70
N ASP A 85 -2.93 -1.85 7.77
CA ASP A 85 -3.04 -1.17 9.06
C ASP A 85 -1.70 -0.98 9.77
N LEU A 86 -0.76 -1.91 9.54
CA LEU A 86 0.60 -1.88 10.08
C LEU A 86 1.60 -1.29 9.08
N GLN A 87 1.23 -1.19 7.80
CA GLN A 87 2.12 -0.84 6.69
C GLN A 87 3.37 -1.73 6.68
N CYS A 88 3.15 -3.00 6.99
CA CYS A 88 4.16 -4.06 7.06
C CYS A 88 3.72 -5.24 6.19
N CYS A 89 4.70 -5.91 5.60
CA CYS A 89 4.51 -7.05 4.72
C CYS A 89 5.37 -8.22 5.19
N ASN A 90 4.94 -9.42 4.82
CA ASN A 90 5.70 -10.64 5.06
C ASN A 90 6.79 -10.88 4.00
N SER A 91 6.80 -10.10 2.93
CA SER A 91 7.77 -10.16 1.83
C SER A 91 8.34 -8.78 1.54
N TYR A 92 9.65 -8.72 1.37
CA TYR A 92 10.38 -7.50 1.02
C TYR A 92 9.88 -6.91 -0.30
N GLU A 93 9.63 -7.76 -1.29
CA GLU A 93 9.27 -7.33 -2.65
C GLU A 93 7.89 -6.69 -2.70
N TYR A 94 6.91 -7.30 -2.02
CA TYR A 94 5.58 -6.73 -1.87
C TYR A 94 5.61 -5.47 -1.00
N CYS A 95 6.51 -5.37 -0.02
CA CYS A 95 6.71 -4.13 0.72
C CYS A 95 7.18 -2.99 -0.18
N VAL A 96 8.20 -3.21 -1.01
CA VAL A 96 8.73 -2.18 -1.92
C VAL A 96 7.66 -1.78 -2.94
N SER A 97 7.01 -2.75 -3.58
CA SER A 97 5.92 -2.50 -4.53
C SER A 97 4.76 -1.71 -3.91
N CYS A 98 4.25 -2.16 -2.76
CA CYS A 98 3.16 -1.48 -2.06
C CYS A 98 3.55 -0.07 -1.57
N CYS A 99 4.79 0.10 -1.11
CA CYS A 99 5.33 1.38 -0.66
C CYS A 99 5.41 2.42 -1.78
N LEU A 100 5.75 1.99 -3.00
CA LEU A 100 5.83 2.86 -4.17
C LEU A 100 4.48 3.44 -4.60
N ASN A 101 3.37 2.89 -4.08
CA ASN A 101 2.05 3.40 -4.38
C ASN A 101 1.90 4.87 -3.92
N PRO A 102 1.53 5.82 -4.81
CA PRO A 102 1.31 7.21 -4.43
C PRO A 102 0.25 7.42 -3.35
N SER A 103 -0.71 6.49 -3.22
CA SER A 103 -1.72 6.51 -2.15
C SER A 103 -1.18 6.09 -0.79
N LYS A 104 0.01 5.48 -0.73
CA LYS A 104 0.67 5.03 0.50
C LYS A 104 1.83 5.93 0.90
N THR A 105 2.64 6.33 -0.08
CA THR A 105 3.81 7.18 0.14
C THR A 105 3.77 8.40 -0.77
N LYS A 106 3.66 9.59 -0.20
CA LYS A 106 3.72 10.84 -0.96
C LYS A 106 5.17 11.25 -1.20
N LYS A 107 5.47 11.69 -2.42
CA LYS A 107 6.81 12.12 -2.83
C LYS A 107 7.32 13.31 -1.99
N GLU A 108 6.43 14.25 -1.65
CA GLU A 108 6.81 15.39 -0.79
C GLU A 108 7.24 14.96 0.61
N ASP A 109 6.67 13.89 1.16
CA ASP A 109 6.98 13.42 2.51
C ASP A 109 8.34 12.74 2.52
N VAL A 110 8.66 11.95 1.49
CA VAL A 110 9.97 11.28 1.34
C VAL A 110 11.12 12.28 1.27
N LEU A 111 10.99 13.33 0.46
CA LEU A 111 12.06 14.31 0.26
C LEU A 111 12.29 15.20 1.49
N LYS A 112 11.29 15.34 2.36
CA LYS A 112 11.36 16.14 3.60
C LYS A 112 11.87 15.33 4.80
N LEU A 113 11.93 14.00 4.69
CA LEU A 113 12.31 13.14 5.80
C LEU A 113 13.82 13.15 6.03
N LYS A 114 14.21 13.76 7.15
CA LYS A 114 15.54 13.59 7.71
C LYS A 114 15.62 12.19 8.32
N VAL A 115 16.46 11.33 7.77
CA VAL A 115 16.71 9.98 8.31
C VAL A 115 17.19 10.13 9.76
N ALA A 116 16.53 9.45 10.70
CA ALA A 116 16.88 9.51 12.11
C ALA A 116 18.19 8.74 12.39
N LYS A 117 19.33 9.42 12.16
CA LYS A 117 20.74 9.11 12.50
C LYS A 117 21.36 7.84 11.88
N PRO A 118 22.65 7.87 11.46
CA PRO A 118 23.73 8.77 11.87
C PRO A 118 23.87 10.05 11.02
N VAL A 119 24.77 10.94 11.44
CA VAL A 119 25.10 12.25 10.83
C VAL A 119 25.58 12.14 9.38
N THR A 120 25.85 10.92 8.90
CA THR A 120 26.24 10.56 7.53
C THR A 120 25.08 10.02 6.67
N ALA A 121 23.87 9.85 7.22
CA ALA A 121 22.73 9.36 6.45
C ALA A 121 22.20 10.46 5.52
N GLY A 122 22.52 10.33 4.23
CA GLY A 122 21.98 11.18 3.18
C GLY A 122 20.45 11.11 3.10
N THR A 123 19.84 12.16 2.57
CA THR A 123 18.44 12.15 2.17
C THR A 123 18.23 11.14 1.04
N TYR A 124 17.09 10.44 1.04
CA TYR A 124 16.70 9.61 -0.09
C TYR A 124 16.50 10.49 -1.33
N THR A 125 17.08 10.09 -2.46
CA THR A 125 17.05 10.83 -3.73
C THR A 125 15.70 10.69 -4.43
N ASN A 126 15.03 9.55 -4.26
CA ASN A 126 13.73 9.23 -4.87
C ASN A 126 12.92 8.29 -3.96
N VAL A 127 11.63 8.12 -4.29
CA VAL A 127 10.68 7.28 -3.51
C VAL A 127 11.09 5.80 -3.53
N PHE A 128 11.70 5.35 -4.62
CA PHE A 128 12.17 3.97 -4.75
C PHE A 128 13.28 3.64 -3.76
N ASP A 129 14.31 4.48 -3.66
CA ASP A 129 15.41 4.34 -2.69
C ASP A 129 14.91 4.41 -1.24
N PHE A 130 13.90 5.24 -1.00
CA PHE A 130 13.21 5.29 0.29
C PHE A 130 12.53 3.95 0.61
N CYS A 131 11.71 3.43 -0.30
CA CYS A 131 11.00 2.17 -0.11
C CYS A 131 11.95 0.99 0.04
N MET A 132 12.98 0.90 -0.80
CA MET A 132 14.03 -0.11 -0.71
C MET A 132 14.74 -0.08 0.64
N GLY A 133 15.08 1.11 1.14
CA GLY A 133 15.78 1.28 2.41
C GLY A 133 14.90 0.93 3.61
N ARG A 134 13.65 1.39 3.62
CA ARG A 134 12.72 1.20 4.75
C ARG A 134 12.26 -0.25 4.88
N CYS A 135 11.86 -0.87 3.77
CA CYS A 135 11.40 -2.27 3.76
C CYS A 135 12.48 -3.27 4.17
N ARG A 136 13.77 -2.90 4.06
CA ARG A 136 14.90 -3.80 4.33
C ARG A 136 15.15 -3.99 5.82
N HIS A 137 15.07 -2.93 6.61
CA HIS A 137 15.28 -2.97 8.06
C HIS A 137 14.36 -1.96 8.74
N SER A 138 13.27 -2.44 9.32
CA SER A 138 12.43 -1.61 10.17
C SER A 138 12.78 -1.86 11.63
N SER A 139 13.20 -0.83 12.36
CA SER A 139 13.35 -0.92 13.81
C SER A 139 12.00 -1.21 14.50
N ALA A 140 10.88 -0.92 13.85
CA ALA A 140 9.54 -1.20 14.36
C ALA A 140 9.19 -2.69 14.34
N SER A 141 9.89 -3.51 13.57
CA SER A 141 9.63 -4.94 13.44
C SER A 141 10.57 -5.82 14.27
N VAL A 142 11.43 -5.24 15.11
CA VAL A 142 12.42 -5.96 15.91
C VAL A 142 12.11 -5.82 17.40
N VAL A 143 12.04 -6.96 18.08
CA VAL A 143 11.84 -7.15 19.51
C VAL A 143 13.18 -7.56 20.12
N HIS A 144 13.61 -6.87 21.18
CA HIS A 144 14.89 -7.10 21.86
C HIS A 144 16.10 -7.09 20.90
N GLU A 145 16.11 -6.12 19.96
CA GLU A 145 17.20 -5.81 19.02
C GLU A 145 17.58 -6.92 18.01
N ASN A 146 17.15 -8.17 18.19
CA ASN A 146 17.59 -9.31 17.39
C ASN A 146 16.51 -10.34 17.00
N ALA A 147 15.25 -10.17 17.43
CA ALA A 147 14.15 -11.07 17.05
C ALA A 147 13.06 -10.29 16.30
N TYR A 148 12.52 -10.83 15.20
CA TYR A 148 11.39 -10.18 14.54
C TYR A 148 10.11 -10.29 15.38
N ALA A 149 9.33 -9.22 15.43
CA ALA A 149 8.06 -9.15 16.16
C ALA A 149 6.99 -10.12 15.61
N GLY A 150 7.16 -10.57 14.38
CA GLY A 150 6.30 -11.55 13.72
C GLY A 150 6.66 -11.69 12.24
N ASP A 151 5.85 -12.45 11.51
CA ASP A 151 6.10 -12.75 10.08
C ASP A 151 6.10 -11.49 9.19
N PHE A 152 5.36 -10.44 9.59
CA PHE A 152 5.26 -9.17 8.87
C PHE A 152 6.30 -8.15 9.36
N HIS A 153 7.53 -8.30 8.88
CA HIS A 153 8.69 -7.53 9.36
C HIS A 153 9.26 -6.54 8.32
N HIS A 154 8.77 -6.54 7.09
CA HIS A 154 9.13 -5.55 6.09
C HIS A 154 8.16 -4.37 6.15
N CYS A 155 8.55 -3.27 6.78
CA CYS A 155 7.65 -2.13 6.99
C CYS A 155 8.16 -0.86 6.29
N PHE A 156 7.24 -0.08 5.73
CA PHE A 156 7.57 1.19 5.06
C PHE A 156 7.05 2.43 5.78
N SER A 157 6.34 2.26 6.90
CA SER A 157 5.86 3.38 7.69
C SER A 157 7.02 4.23 8.23
N VAL A 158 6.78 5.53 8.27
CA VAL A 158 7.67 6.47 8.93
C VAL A 158 7.08 6.69 10.31
N GLN A 159 7.65 6.05 11.32
CA GLN A 159 7.44 6.53 12.69
C GLN A 159 7.88 7.99 12.69
N GLN A 160 6.92 8.91 12.74
CA GLN A 160 7.24 10.29 13.05
C GLN A 160 7.84 10.25 14.45
N ASN A 161 8.99 10.91 14.65
CA ASN A 161 9.60 11.11 15.95
C ASN A 161 8.67 11.98 16.82
N SER A 162 7.56 11.42 17.27
CA SER A 162 6.89 11.82 18.49
C SER A 162 7.52 11.01 19.61
N SER A 163 8.73 11.40 19.98
CA SER A 163 9.22 11.20 21.34
C SER A 163 8.23 11.90 22.27
N GLY A 164 7.25 11.14 22.75
CA GLY A 164 6.19 11.63 23.63
C GLY A 164 4.78 11.31 23.11
N SER A 165 4.09 10.47 23.87
CA SER A 165 2.66 10.15 23.82
C SER A 165 2.20 9.06 22.84
N VAL A 166 1.81 7.94 23.44
CA VAL A 166 0.90 6.90 22.92
C VAL A 166 -0.47 7.47 22.47
N GLU A 167 -0.70 8.78 22.61
CA GLU A 167 -1.96 9.48 22.30
C GLU A 167 -2.16 9.76 20.79
N SER A 168 -1.12 10.06 20.01
CA SER A 168 -1.31 10.61 18.65
C SER A 168 -1.92 9.64 17.62
N SER A 169 -1.54 8.36 17.63
CA SER A 169 -2.07 7.37 16.65
C SER A 169 -3.54 7.03 16.88
N SER A 170 -3.99 7.03 18.13
CA SER A 170 -5.36 6.66 18.52
C SER A 170 -6.34 7.79 18.23
N VAL A 171 -5.90 9.05 18.44
CA VAL A 171 -6.70 10.25 18.18
C VAL A 171 -6.99 10.42 16.69
N SER A 172 -5.99 10.22 15.81
CA SER A 172 -6.23 10.27 14.36
C SER A 172 -7.17 9.17 13.86
N LYS A 173 -7.17 7.99 14.52
CA LYS A 173 -8.05 6.86 14.17
C LYS A 173 -9.49 7.04 14.65
N LEU A 174 -9.76 7.98 15.57
CA LEU A 174 -11.09 8.29 16.10
C LEU A 174 -11.64 9.63 15.58
N LEU A 175 -10.99 10.26 14.59
CA LEU A 175 -11.52 11.47 13.96
C LEU A 175 -12.90 11.21 13.34
N GLY A 176 -13.88 12.02 13.73
CA GLY A 176 -15.27 11.89 13.27
C GLY A 176 -16.05 10.75 13.92
N ILE A 177 -15.51 10.09 14.96
CA ILE A 177 -16.20 9.04 15.71
C ILE A 177 -16.63 9.58 17.08
N ASN A 178 -17.91 9.46 17.38
CA ASN A 178 -18.46 9.71 18.70
C ASN A 178 -18.36 8.43 19.54
N VAL A 179 -17.50 8.47 20.56
CA VAL A 179 -17.33 7.35 21.49
C VAL A 179 -18.36 7.48 22.61
N ILE A 180 -19.23 6.47 22.75
CA ILE A 180 -20.36 6.50 23.69
C ILE A 180 -20.33 5.25 24.57
N VAL A 181 -20.54 5.43 25.87
CA VAL A 181 -20.75 4.32 26.80
C VAL A 181 -22.25 3.97 26.82
N GLY A 182 -22.58 2.73 26.45
CA GLY A 182 -23.95 2.21 26.46
C GLY A 182 -24.46 1.91 27.86
N ARG A 183 -25.76 1.65 28.01
CA ARG A 183 -26.30 1.10 29.26
C ARG A 183 -26.03 -0.42 29.34
N PRO A 184 -26.13 -1.02 30.54
CA PRO A 184 -25.96 -2.46 30.69
C PRO A 184 -26.98 -3.21 29.82
N GLY A 185 -26.52 -4.23 29.09
CA GLY A 185 -27.36 -5.01 28.18
C GLY A 185 -27.65 -4.38 26.82
N GLU A 186 -27.17 -3.17 26.53
CA GLU A 186 -27.34 -2.55 25.21
C GLU A 186 -26.23 -2.95 24.24
N SER A 187 -26.60 -3.14 22.97
CA SER A 187 -25.65 -3.30 21.87
C SER A 187 -25.23 -1.94 21.31
N CYS A 188 -24.07 -1.86 20.67
CA CYS A 188 -23.63 -0.62 20.05
C CYS A 188 -24.53 -0.18 18.89
N SER A 189 -25.12 -1.13 18.16
CA SER A 189 -26.13 -0.84 17.15
C SER A 189 -27.32 -0.06 17.72
N LEU A 190 -27.79 -0.43 18.92
CA LEU A 190 -28.88 0.28 19.59
C LEU A 190 -28.41 1.64 20.13
N VAL A 191 -27.27 1.68 20.81
CA VAL A 191 -26.70 2.90 21.43
C VAL A 191 -26.52 4.01 20.39
N CYS A 192 -25.96 3.68 19.23
CA CYS A 192 -25.77 4.66 18.16
C CYS A 192 -27.11 5.08 17.53
N LYS A 193 -28.01 4.11 17.28
CA LYS A 193 -29.32 4.36 16.63
C LYS A 193 -30.18 5.34 17.41
N VAL A 194 -30.20 5.24 18.74
CA VAL A 194 -30.96 6.17 19.62
C VAL A 194 -30.46 7.61 19.49
N ARG A 195 -29.22 7.82 19.04
CA ARG A 195 -28.65 9.14 18.79
C ARG A 195 -28.65 9.56 17.32
N GLY A 196 -29.37 8.84 16.46
CA GLY A 196 -29.41 9.10 15.03
C GLY A 196 -28.10 8.78 14.30
N GLN A 197 -27.27 7.91 14.87
CA GLN A 197 -25.96 7.51 14.33
C GLN A 197 -25.94 5.99 14.07
N SER A 198 -24.92 5.54 13.33
CA SER A 198 -24.67 4.13 13.08
C SER A 198 -23.40 3.67 13.81
N CYS A 199 -23.39 2.42 14.27
CA CYS A 199 -22.16 1.82 14.80
C CYS A 199 -21.14 1.64 13.67
N VAL A 200 -19.86 1.90 13.96
CA VAL A 200 -18.76 1.78 13.00
C VAL A 200 -17.86 0.59 13.38
N PRO A 201 -18.09 -0.62 12.82
CA PRO A 201 -17.41 -1.85 13.24
C PRO A 201 -15.89 -1.78 13.14
N SER A 202 -15.37 -1.13 12.10
CA SER A 202 -13.92 -0.98 11.85
C SER A 202 -13.19 -0.17 12.92
N ARG A 203 -13.92 0.53 13.80
CA ARG A 203 -13.36 1.32 14.91
C ARG A 203 -13.44 0.61 16.24
N LEU A 204 -14.11 -0.55 16.33
CA LEU A 204 -14.14 -1.35 17.56
C LEU A 204 -12.73 -1.80 17.97
N SER A 205 -11.88 -2.20 17.02
CA SER A 205 -10.49 -2.61 17.30
C SER A 205 -9.63 -1.48 17.90
N VAL A 206 -9.97 -0.22 17.59
CA VAL A 206 -9.30 0.95 18.18
C VAL A 206 -9.71 1.12 19.64
N LEU A 207 -11.00 0.92 19.93
CA LEU A 207 -11.56 0.99 21.28
C LEU A 207 -11.23 -0.23 22.15
N ASN A 208 -10.92 -1.36 21.53
CA ASN A 208 -10.63 -2.65 22.15
C ASN A 208 -9.23 -2.72 22.79
N LYS A 209 -8.88 -1.68 23.56
CA LYS A 209 -7.59 -1.51 24.22
C LYS A 209 -7.82 -1.04 25.65
N CYS A 210 -7.10 -1.63 26.60
CA CYS A 210 -7.26 -1.28 28.01
C CYS A 210 -7.03 0.22 28.25
N GLU A 211 -6.04 0.81 27.60
CA GLU A 211 -5.69 2.22 27.75
C GLU A 211 -6.83 3.14 27.27
N ILE A 212 -7.58 2.71 26.24
CA ILE A 212 -8.73 3.46 25.75
C ILE A 212 -9.93 3.23 26.66
N LEU A 213 -10.17 2.01 27.12
CA LEU A 213 -11.26 1.73 28.07
C LEU A 213 -11.11 2.56 29.34
N GLN A 214 -9.91 2.63 29.91
CA GLN A 214 -9.60 3.44 31.10
C GLN A 214 -9.81 4.95 30.90
N LYS A 215 -9.83 5.44 29.66
CA LYS A 215 -10.12 6.84 29.33
C LYS A 215 -11.61 7.17 29.43
N TYR A 216 -12.48 6.19 29.20
CA TYR A 216 -13.94 6.38 29.14
C TYR A 216 -14.70 5.67 30.26
N MET A 217 -14.07 4.71 30.93
CA MET A 217 -14.65 3.81 31.95
C MET A 217 -13.76 3.81 33.19
N ARG A 218 -14.29 3.34 34.33
CA ARG A 218 -13.56 3.38 35.60
C ARG A 218 -12.52 2.26 35.67
N CYS A 219 -12.86 1.07 35.18
CA CYS A 219 -12.00 -0.12 35.19
C CYS A 219 -11.39 -0.40 36.58
N LYS A 220 -12.20 -0.26 37.64
CA LYS A 220 -11.79 -0.34 39.05
C LYS A 220 -11.02 -1.63 39.37
N SER A 221 -11.43 -2.74 38.77
CA SER A 221 -10.82 -4.06 38.99
C SER A 221 -9.71 -4.39 37.99
N GLY A 222 -9.32 -3.43 37.14
CA GLY A 222 -8.33 -3.61 36.08
C GLY A 222 -8.94 -4.05 34.75
N CYS A 223 -8.08 -4.46 33.82
CA CYS A 223 -8.47 -4.91 32.48
C CYS A 223 -8.17 -6.40 32.29
N PHE A 224 -9.13 -7.14 31.77
CA PHE A 224 -9.00 -8.58 31.54
C PHE A 224 -9.35 -8.95 30.10
N ARG A 225 -8.63 -9.95 29.60
CA ARG A 225 -8.93 -10.54 28.29
C ARG A 225 -10.11 -11.48 28.43
N SER A 226 -11.05 -11.39 27.49
CA SER A 226 -12.19 -12.30 27.44
C SER A 226 -12.62 -12.55 25.98
N LEU A 227 -13.62 -13.41 25.76
CA LEU A 227 -14.10 -13.86 24.45
C LEU A 227 -15.61 -13.62 24.26
N GLY A 228 -16.14 -12.60 24.93
CA GLY A 228 -17.55 -12.23 24.91
C GLY A 228 -17.90 -11.31 23.74
N PRO A 229 -19.09 -11.47 23.13
CA PRO A 229 -19.53 -10.64 22.00
C PRO A 229 -19.81 -9.18 22.41
N ASP A 230 -19.96 -8.92 23.70
CA ASP A 230 -20.18 -7.62 24.33
C ASP A 230 -18.92 -6.76 24.42
N GLN A 231 -17.74 -7.31 24.11
CA GLN A 231 -16.49 -6.55 24.20
C GLN A 231 -16.35 -5.53 23.06
N PRO A 232 -15.67 -4.39 23.31
CA PRO A 232 -15.08 -3.97 24.58
C PRO A 232 -16.11 -3.34 25.54
N ALA A 233 -16.01 -3.65 26.83
CA ALA A 233 -17.01 -3.25 27.84
C ALA A 233 -16.45 -3.15 29.26
N GLU A 234 -17.19 -2.51 30.16
CA GLU A 234 -16.96 -2.54 31.61
C GLU A 234 -18.07 -3.36 32.28
N VAL A 235 -17.68 -4.23 33.19
CA VAL A 235 -18.60 -5.00 34.05
C VAL A 235 -19.17 -4.06 35.10
N VAL A 236 -20.50 -4.04 35.22
CA VAL A 236 -21.18 -3.18 36.20
C VAL A 236 -20.85 -3.60 37.64
N ASP A 237 -20.91 -2.63 38.57
CA ASP A 237 -20.59 -2.86 39.98
C ASP A 237 -21.57 -3.86 40.64
N GLU A 238 -22.79 -3.97 40.13
CA GLU A 238 -23.85 -4.85 40.65
C GLU A 238 -23.79 -6.29 40.10
N ALA A 239 -22.79 -6.61 39.26
CA ALA A 239 -22.65 -7.95 38.70
C ALA A 239 -22.27 -8.99 39.78
N PRO A 240 -22.56 -10.28 39.57
CA PRO A 240 -22.04 -11.35 40.41
C PRO A 240 -20.51 -11.30 40.52
N THR A 241 -19.96 -11.61 41.71
CA THR A 241 -18.52 -11.59 41.96
C THR A 241 -17.72 -12.44 40.97
N SER A 242 -18.30 -13.53 40.48
CA SER A 242 -17.70 -14.42 39.47
C SER A 242 -17.42 -13.75 38.12
N LEU A 243 -18.05 -12.60 37.83
CA LEU A 243 -17.87 -11.84 36.60
C LEU A 243 -16.88 -10.67 36.74
N ASN A 244 -16.23 -10.52 37.90
CA ASN A 244 -15.31 -9.42 38.21
C ASN A 244 -15.96 -8.03 38.07
N PRO A 245 -16.87 -7.64 38.99
CA PRO A 245 -17.49 -6.31 38.97
C PRO A 245 -16.46 -5.17 38.88
N GLY A 246 -16.73 -4.18 38.06
CA GLY A 246 -15.84 -3.05 37.80
C GLY A 246 -14.61 -3.37 36.93
N ALA A 247 -14.50 -4.58 36.37
CA ALA A 247 -13.46 -4.92 35.42
C ALA A 247 -13.77 -4.40 34.01
N CYS A 248 -12.75 -3.94 33.30
CA CYS A 248 -12.85 -3.69 31.86
C CYS A 248 -12.45 -4.94 31.07
N LEU A 249 -13.25 -5.31 30.09
CA LEU A 249 -13.08 -6.50 29.26
C LEU A 249 -12.74 -6.08 27.84
N TYR A 250 -11.67 -6.65 27.31
CA TYR A 250 -11.25 -6.47 25.92
C TYR A 250 -10.95 -7.82 25.28
N MET A 251 -11.17 -7.90 23.97
CA MET A 251 -11.01 -9.13 23.22
C MET A 251 -9.60 -9.25 22.65
N GLN A 252 -9.00 -10.43 22.71
CA GLN A 252 -7.65 -10.63 22.15
C GLN A 252 -7.65 -10.82 20.61
N MET A 253 -8.76 -11.27 20.03
CA MET A 253 -8.90 -11.52 18.59
C MET A 253 -9.86 -10.49 17.97
N ASP A 254 -9.29 -9.46 17.34
CA ASP A 254 -10.06 -8.32 16.79
C ASP A 254 -11.11 -8.72 15.73
N GLU A 255 -10.92 -9.86 15.04
CA GLU A 255 -11.79 -10.34 13.95
C GLU A 255 -13.21 -10.75 14.40
N ARG A 256 -13.48 -10.81 15.71
CA ARG A 256 -14.80 -11.21 16.26
C ARG A 256 -15.59 -10.04 16.87
N LEU A 257 -15.06 -8.81 16.78
CA LEU A 257 -15.73 -7.62 17.33
C LEU A 257 -17.00 -7.32 16.54
N THR A 258 -18.13 -7.13 17.23
CA THR A 258 -19.44 -6.89 16.61
C THR A 258 -20.18 -5.73 17.27
N CYS A 259 -20.95 -4.99 16.48
CA CYS A 259 -21.83 -3.93 16.99
C CYS A 259 -23.08 -4.51 17.70
N ASP A 260 -23.50 -5.73 17.36
CA ASP A 260 -24.77 -6.30 17.82
C ASP A 260 -24.66 -7.07 19.14
N GLY A 261 -23.43 -7.42 19.54
CA GLY A 261 -23.19 -8.08 20.82
C GLY A 261 -23.67 -7.26 22.01
N SER A 262 -24.17 -7.93 23.03
CA SER A 262 -24.64 -7.33 24.28
C SER A 262 -24.56 -8.35 25.40
N HIS A 263 -24.48 -7.87 26.64
CA HIS A 263 -24.53 -8.72 27.81
C HIS A 263 -25.08 -7.93 29.01
N GLN A 264 -25.94 -8.57 29.81
CA GLN A 264 -26.75 -7.90 30.83
C GLN A 264 -25.94 -7.19 31.92
N HIS A 265 -24.74 -7.68 32.22
CA HIS A 265 -23.87 -7.18 33.29
C HIS A 265 -22.72 -6.29 32.78
N THR A 266 -22.76 -5.88 31.52
CA THR A 266 -21.67 -5.11 30.91
C THR A 266 -22.20 -3.91 30.16
N ARG A 267 -21.52 -2.78 30.29
CA ARG A 267 -21.77 -1.58 29.50
C ARG A 267 -20.69 -1.45 28.43
N ARG A 268 -21.10 -1.38 27.17
CA ARG A 268 -20.18 -1.39 26.01
C ARG A 268 -19.62 0.00 25.72
N LEU A 269 -18.39 0.05 25.19
CA LEU A 269 -17.81 1.27 24.61
C LEU A 269 -18.03 1.24 23.09
N CYS A 270 -18.84 2.16 22.58
CA CYS A 270 -19.39 2.11 21.23
C CYS A 270 -18.85 3.24 20.33
N PRO A 271 -18.34 2.93 19.13
CA PRO A 271 -17.96 3.93 18.13
C PRO A 271 -19.17 4.25 17.23
N CYS A 272 -19.72 5.45 17.36
CA CYS A 272 -20.87 5.90 16.58
C CYS A 272 -20.49 7.03 15.61
N ALA A 273 -21.06 7.03 14.40
CA ALA A 273 -20.92 8.12 13.42
C ALA A 273 -22.22 8.31 12.64
#